data_AF-A0A849RHG2-F1
#
_entry.id   AF-A0A849RHG2-F1
#
_cell.length_a   1.000
_cell.length_b   1.000
_cell.length_c   1.000
_cell.angle_alpha   90.00
_cell.angle_beta   90.00
_cell.angle_gamma   90.00
#
_symmetry.space_group_name_H-M   'P 1'
#
loop_
_entity.id
_entity.type
_entity.pdbx_description
1 polymer ?
#
loop_
_entity_poly.entity_id
_entity_poly.type
_entity_poly.pdbx_seq_one_letter_code
_entity_poly.pdbx_strand_id
1 'polypeptide(L)'
;MCDLLGHDQLVSLEHLKAEDLKNLSANPFEPNSTSNQFGRYGSLFSPDSLNNQFGAGSPFRPDSPNNPFGKGWRIEGGNVTVW
;
A
#
# COMPACT_ATOMS: atom_id res chain seq x y z
N MET A 1 -6.82 41.36 -5.13
CA MET A 1 -6.04 40.51 -6.04
C MET A 1 -5.31 39.56 -5.11
N CYS A 2 -5.90 38.37 -4.86
CA CYS A 2 -5.35 37.39 -3.94
C CYS A 2 -4.78 36.26 -4.77
N ASP A 3 -3.50 35.97 -4.55
CA ASP A 3 -2.65 35.23 -5.45
C ASP A 3 -3.03 33.75 -5.59
N LEU A 4 -3.04 33.32 -6.85
CA LEU A 4 -3.25 31.97 -7.38
C LEU A 4 -1.97 31.12 -7.25
N LEU A 5 -1.44 30.91 -6.05
CA LEU A 5 -0.28 30.03 -5.86
C LEU A 5 -0.35 29.39 -4.46
N GLY A 6 -0.93 28.19 -4.35
CA GLY A 6 -0.82 27.43 -3.10
C GLY A 6 -1.74 26.23 -2.91
N HIS A 7 -2.82 26.10 -3.69
CA HIS A 7 -3.78 25.02 -3.49
C HIS A 7 -3.34 23.66 -4.07
N ASP A 8 -2.49 23.62 -5.11
CA ASP A 8 -2.13 22.37 -5.78
C ASP A 8 -1.11 21.51 -5.02
N GLN A 9 -0.22 22.11 -4.23
CA GLN A 9 0.83 21.36 -3.51
C GLN A 9 0.34 20.70 -2.21
N LEU A 10 -0.68 21.28 -1.57
CA LEU A 10 -1.22 20.78 -0.30
C LEU A 10 -2.17 19.58 -0.52
N VAL A 11 -2.92 19.56 -1.62
CA VAL A 11 -3.84 18.45 -1.95
C VAL A 11 -3.10 17.14 -2.22
N SER A 12 -1.87 17.20 -2.75
CA SER A 12 -1.05 16.00 -3.00
C SER A 12 -0.49 15.35 -1.74
N LEU A 13 -0.07 16.12 -0.72
CA LEU A 13 0.50 15.56 0.51
C LEU A 13 -0.57 14.93 1.41
N GLU A 14 -1.80 15.46 1.36
CA GLU A 14 -2.95 14.92 2.09
C GLU A 14 -3.53 13.66 1.43
N HIS A 15 -3.57 13.61 0.09
CA HIS A 15 -3.90 12.38 -0.66
C HIS A 15 -2.87 11.28 -0.39
N LEU A 16 -1.56 11.56 -0.52
CA LEU A 16 -0.51 10.55 -0.29
C LEU A 16 -0.60 9.89 1.10
N LYS A 17 -0.90 10.66 2.16
CA LYS A 17 -1.13 10.11 3.51
C LYS A 17 -2.42 9.28 3.62
N ALA A 18 -3.47 9.69 2.93
CA ALA A 18 -4.76 9.00 2.94
C ALA A 18 -4.76 7.71 2.11
N GLU A 19 -4.09 7.69 0.96
CA GLU A 19 -3.95 6.51 0.10
C GLU A 19 -3.15 5.39 0.79
N ASP A 20 -2.05 5.71 1.48
CA ASP A 20 -1.24 4.71 2.19
C ASP A 20 -1.98 4.11 3.38
N LEU A 21 -2.77 4.92 4.12
CA LEU A 21 -3.65 4.42 5.17
C LEU A 21 -4.83 3.59 4.62
N LYS A 22 -5.35 3.93 3.43
CA LYS A 22 -6.42 3.17 2.77
C LYS A 22 -5.93 1.82 2.25
N ASN A 23 -4.70 1.74 1.75
CA ASN A 23 -4.15 0.50 1.20
C ASN A 23 -3.87 -0.54 2.30
N LEU A 24 -3.42 -0.10 3.48
CA LEU A 24 -3.19 -0.97 4.65
C LEU A 24 -4.40 -1.05 5.59
N SER A 25 -5.55 -0.53 5.17
CA SER A 25 -6.77 -0.50 5.96
C SER A 25 -7.32 -1.91 6.24
N ALA A 26 -7.97 -2.08 7.39
CA ALA A 26 -8.75 -3.29 7.71
C ALA A 26 -10.15 -3.29 7.07
N ASN A 27 -10.47 -2.31 6.22
CA ASN A 27 -11.79 -2.18 5.60
C ASN A 27 -11.97 -3.21 4.47
N PRO A 28 -12.91 -4.15 4.56
CA PRO A 28 -13.10 -5.18 3.54
C PRO A 28 -13.71 -4.67 2.22
N PHE A 29 -14.19 -3.42 2.16
CA PHE A 29 -14.85 -2.84 0.98
C PHE A 29 -13.95 -1.93 0.15
N GLU A 30 -12.81 -1.48 0.69
CA GLU A 30 -11.90 -0.60 -0.06
C GLU A 30 -11.15 -1.41 -1.15
N PRO A 31 -11.08 -0.95 -2.41
CA PRO A 31 -10.46 -1.70 -3.51
C PRO A 31 -8.98 -2.05 -3.30
N ASN A 32 -8.25 -1.16 -2.61
CA ASN A 32 -6.84 -1.35 -2.31
C ASN A 32 -6.58 -1.84 -0.88
N SER A 33 -7.61 -2.17 -0.09
CA SER A 33 -7.38 -2.72 1.24
C SER A 33 -6.83 -4.14 1.17
N THR A 34 -5.85 -4.44 2.03
CA THR A 34 -5.34 -5.81 2.24
C THR A 34 -6.39 -6.75 2.86
N SER A 35 -7.41 -6.21 3.51
CA SER A 35 -8.52 -6.99 4.09
C SER A 35 -9.66 -7.26 3.11
N ASN A 36 -9.63 -6.65 1.92
CA ASN A 36 -10.59 -6.93 0.87
C ASN A 36 -10.18 -8.18 0.08
N GLN A 37 -10.88 -9.29 0.28
CA GLN A 37 -10.65 -10.57 -0.43
C GLN A 37 -10.87 -10.52 -1.96
N PHE A 38 -11.50 -9.46 -2.46
CA PHE A 38 -11.66 -9.18 -3.88
C PHE A 38 -10.79 -7.99 -4.34
N GLY A 39 -10.14 -7.31 -3.41
CA GLY A 39 -9.29 -6.16 -3.66
C GLY A 39 -7.90 -6.56 -4.18
N ARG A 40 -7.19 -5.58 -4.73
CA ARG A 40 -5.89 -5.79 -5.39
C ARG A 40 -4.85 -6.42 -4.45
N TYR A 41 -4.79 -5.98 -3.20
CA TYR A 41 -3.76 -6.41 -2.24
C TYR A 41 -4.22 -7.50 -1.26
N GLY A 42 -5.53 -7.78 -1.18
CA GLY A 42 -6.10 -8.80 -0.30
C GLY A 42 -6.61 -10.07 -1.01
N SER A 43 -6.80 -10.05 -2.33
CA SER A 43 -7.40 -11.19 -3.06
C SER A 43 -6.46 -12.38 -3.24
N LEU A 44 -6.97 -13.61 -3.14
CA LEU A 44 -6.17 -14.82 -3.41
C LEU A 44 -5.73 -14.96 -4.87
N PHE A 45 -6.39 -14.25 -5.79
CA PHE A 45 -6.15 -14.38 -7.23
C PHE A 45 -5.31 -13.24 -7.82
N SER A 46 -5.21 -12.12 -7.11
CA SER A 46 -4.42 -10.98 -7.57
C SER A 46 -2.92 -11.29 -7.45
N PRO A 47 -2.10 -11.02 -8.50
CA PRO A 47 -0.66 -11.25 -8.43
C PRO A 47 0.04 -10.36 -7.40
N ASP A 48 -0.51 -9.17 -7.13
CA ASP A 48 0.04 -8.19 -6.18
C ASP A 48 -0.39 -8.44 -4.73
N SER A 49 -1.25 -9.45 -4.51
CA SER A 49 -1.82 -9.71 -3.19
C SER A 49 -0.89 -10.49 -2.28
N LEU A 50 -0.85 -10.06 -1.03
CA LEU A 50 -0.16 -10.73 0.07
C LEU A 50 -0.74 -12.09 0.40
N ASN A 51 -2.01 -12.32 0.07
CA ASN A 51 -2.70 -13.58 0.33
C ASN A 51 -2.54 -14.58 -0.83
N ASN A 52 -2.01 -14.15 -1.97
CA ASN A 52 -1.79 -15.04 -3.11
C ASN A 52 -0.45 -15.80 -2.98
N GLN A 53 -0.53 -17.09 -2.69
CA GLN A 53 0.62 -18.00 -2.56
C GLN A 53 1.45 -18.20 -3.86
N PHE A 54 0.92 -17.79 -5.01
CA PHE A 54 1.62 -17.81 -6.30
C PHE A 54 2.07 -16.40 -6.73
N GLY A 55 1.64 -15.36 -6.02
CA GLY A 55 1.94 -13.95 -6.27
C GLY A 55 2.88 -13.36 -5.24
N ALA A 56 2.63 -12.11 -4.86
CA ALA A 56 3.45 -11.35 -3.91
C ALA A 56 3.58 -12.02 -2.53
N GLY A 57 2.59 -12.81 -2.12
CA GLY A 57 2.61 -13.62 -0.88
C GLY A 57 3.29 -14.99 -1.00
N SER A 58 3.93 -15.32 -2.12
CA SER A 58 4.46 -16.66 -2.36
C SER A 58 5.66 -17.01 -1.47
N PRO A 59 5.71 -18.18 -0.82
CA PRO A 59 6.85 -18.55 0.04
C PRO A 59 8.15 -18.81 -0.73
N PHE A 60 8.09 -18.87 -2.07
CA PHE A 60 9.25 -19.13 -2.93
C PHE A 60 9.82 -17.85 -3.55
N ARG A 61 9.10 -16.73 -3.49
CA ARG A 61 9.55 -15.46 -4.08
C ARG A 61 10.56 -14.76 -3.15
N PRO A 62 11.69 -14.28 -3.66
CA PRO A 62 12.75 -13.69 -2.83
C PRO A 62 12.32 -12.38 -2.15
N ASP A 63 11.37 -11.68 -2.76
CA ASP A 63 10.74 -10.44 -2.31
C ASP A 63 9.42 -10.68 -1.57
N SER A 64 9.01 -11.92 -1.31
CA SER A 64 7.77 -12.17 -0.56
C SER A 64 8.01 -12.06 0.95
N PRO A 65 7.08 -11.44 1.70
CA PRO A 65 7.14 -11.41 3.15
C PRO A 65 6.90 -12.80 3.78
N ASN A 66 6.28 -13.72 3.05
CA ASN A 66 6.02 -15.08 3.51
C ASN A 66 7.14 -16.07 3.15
N ASN A 67 8.22 -15.61 2.50
CA ASN A 67 9.37 -16.45 2.22
C ASN A 67 10.34 -16.43 3.42
N PRO A 68 10.50 -17.55 4.18
CA PRO A 68 11.37 -17.60 5.34
C PRO A 68 12.86 -17.43 5.01
N PHE A 69 13.24 -17.60 3.74
CA PHE A 69 14.61 -17.40 3.25
C PHE A 69 14.74 -16.12 2.41
N GLY A 70 13.64 -15.38 2.22
CA GLY A 70 13.59 -14.14 1.45
C GLY A 70 14.04 -12.94 2.27
N LYS A 71 14.30 -11.81 1.61
CA LYS A 71 14.61 -10.55 2.30
C LYS A 71 13.35 -9.86 2.84
N GLY A 72 12.16 -10.36 2.48
CA GLY A 72 10.89 -9.74 2.77
C GLY A 72 10.75 -8.39 2.06
N TRP A 73 9.77 -7.60 2.51
CA TRP A 73 9.54 -6.25 1.98
C TRP A 73 10.42 -5.21 2.66
N ARG A 74 10.94 -4.28 1.85
CA ARG A 74 11.56 -3.06 2.33
C ARG A 74 10.48 -2.02 2.53
N ILE A 75 10.27 -1.61 3.77
CA ILE A 75 9.44 -0.45 4.08
C ILE A 75 10.27 0.80 3.81
N GLU A 76 9.96 1.54 2.74
CA GLU A 76 10.56 2.84 2.45
C GLU A 76 9.67 3.93 3.02
N GLY A 77 9.93 4.32 4.27
CA GLY A 77 9.24 5.44 4.90
C GLY A 77 9.71 6.76 4.30
N GLY A 78 8.83 7.46 3.58
CA GLY A 78 9.06 8.85 3.22
C GLY A 78 9.26 9.69 4.48
N ASN A 79 10.28 10.56 4.49
CA ASN A 79 10.64 11.39 5.65
C ASN A 79 9.41 12.08 6.26
N VAL A 80 8.92 11.55 7.38
CA VAL A 80 7.88 12.21 8.17
C VAL A 80 8.56 13.30 8.97
N THR A 81 8.50 14.52 8.46
CA THR A 81 8.89 15.71 9.23
C THR A 81 7.75 15.99 10.22
N VAL A 82 8.00 15.72 11.48
CA VAL A 82 7.14 16.16 12.60
C VAL A 82 7.53 17.58 12.96
N TRP A 83 6.59 18.52 12.76
CA TRP A 83 6.64 19.87 13.31
C TRP A 83 5.78 19.93 14.56
#